data_AF-A0A955VSW5-F1
#
_entry.id   AF-A0A955VSW5-F1
#
_cell.length_a   1.000
_cell.length_b   1.000
_cell.length_c   1.000
_cell.angle_alpha   90.00
_cell.angle_beta   90.00
_cell.angle_gamma   90.00
#
_symmetry.space_group_name_H-M   'P 1'
#
loop_
_entity.id
_entity.type
_entity.pdbx_description
1 polymer ?
#
loop_
_entity_poly.entity_id
_entity_poly.type
_entity_poly.pdbx_seq_one_letter_code
_entity_poly.pdbx_strand_id
1 'polypeptide(L)'
;GNCVHCHHGGEGNDNATYSLLPADLVAHTVNQPTESSASGDGIRVVPGDAEGSALFEAVVRTREPGYRGQFKPMPPLGIDQVDPEAARILRAWIESL
;
A
#
# COMPACT_ATOMS: atom_id res chain seq x y z
N GLY A 1 11.72 -11.33 0.47
CA GLY A 1 10.44 -11.87 -0.01
C GLY A 1 9.55 -10.71 -0.36
N ASN A 2 8.94 -10.71 -1.54
CA ASN A 2 7.93 -9.72 -1.94
C ASN A 2 6.55 -10.17 -1.41
N CYS A 3 5.62 -9.25 -1.15
CA CYS A 3 4.22 -9.53 -0.80
C CYS A 3 3.61 -10.55 -1.76
N VAL A 4 3.84 -10.41 -3.07
CA VAL A 4 3.35 -11.36 -4.08
C VAL A 4 3.98 -12.76 -3.92
N HIS A 5 5.23 -12.87 -3.45
CA HIS A 5 5.85 -14.17 -3.21
C HIS A 5 5.23 -14.88 -1.99
N CYS A 6 4.88 -14.14 -0.94
CA CYS A 6 4.23 -14.73 0.23
C CYS A 6 2.74 -15.02 0.01
N HIS A 7 2.06 -14.25 -0.85
CA HIS A 7 0.64 -14.43 -1.12
C HIS A 7 0.39 -15.37 -2.30
N HIS A 8 1.22 -15.39 -3.34
CA HIS A 8 1.01 -16.19 -4.57
C HIS A 8 2.27 -16.92 -5.08
N GLY A 9 3.33 -17.04 -4.27
CA GLY A 9 4.63 -17.53 -4.75
C GLY A 9 4.84 -19.04 -4.74
N GLY A 10 3.81 -19.87 -4.52
CA GLY A 10 3.95 -21.34 -4.47
C GLY A 10 2.73 -22.07 -5.05
N GLU A 11 2.95 -23.27 -5.59
CA GLU A 11 1.87 -24.18 -6.03
C GLU A 11 0.96 -24.52 -4.84
N GLY A 12 -0.34 -24.24 -4.96
CA GLY A 12 -1.33 -24.51 -3.92
C GLY A 12 -1.40 -23.48 -2.79
N ASN A 13 -0.74 -22.32 -2.93
CA ASN A 13 -0.78 -21.24 -1.94
C ASN A 13 -1.96 -20.27 -2.14
N ASP A 14 -3.10 -20.77 -2.58
CA ASP A 14 -4.38 -20.04 -2.66
C ASP A 14 -4.97 -19.71 -1.27
N ASN A 15 -4.32 -20.18 -0.19
CA ASN A 15 -4.68 -19.90 1.20
C ASN A 15 -4.14 -18.56 1.73
N ALA A 16 -3.68 -17.68 0.85
CA ALA A 16 -3.48 -16.29 1.27
C ALA A 16 -4.83 -15.70 1.66
N THR A 17 -4.96 -15.20 2.89
CA THR A 17 -6.15 -14.49 3.38
C THR A 17 -6.53 -13.30 2.50
N TYR A 18 -5.62 -12.87 1.62
CA TYR A 18 -5.82 -11.78 0.67
C TYR A 18 -5.12 -12.09 -0.65
N SER A 19 -5.88 -12.06 -1.76
CA SER A 19 -5.36 -12.15 -3.12
C SER A 19 -4.71 -10.82 -3.52
N LEU A 20 -3.48 -10.89 -4.01
CA LEU A 20 -2.76 -9.78 -4.64
C LEU A 20 -2.81 -9.83 -6.19
N LEU A 21 -3.79 -10.52 -6.78
CA LEU A 21 -3.95 -10.57 -8.23
C LEU A 21 -4.47 -9.20 -8.65
N PRO A 22 -4.12 -8.69 -9.86
CA PRO A 22 -4.43 -7.31 -10.21
C PRO A 22 -5.91 -6.92 -10.04
N ALA A 23 -6.84 -7.79 -10.45
CA ALA A 23 -8.27 -7.54 -10.33
C ALA A 23 -8.75 -7.49 -8.87
N ASP A 24 -8.34 -8.46 -8.05
CA ASP A 24 -8.75 -8.54 -6.64
C ASP A 24 -8.14 -7.41 -5.83
N LEU A 25 -6.85 -7.11 -6.06
CA LEU A 25 -6.16 -5.99 -5.44
C LEU A 25 -6.94 -4.69 -5.70
N VAL A 26 -7.27 -4.40 -6.95
CA VAL A 26 -8.00 -3.17 -7.31
C VAL A 26 -9.38 -3.16 -6.64
N ALA A 27 -10.14 -4.25 -6.76
CA ALA A 27 -11.49 -4.34 -6.19
C ALA A 27 -11.52 -4.13 -4.66
N HIS A 28 -10.48 -4.56 -3.96
CA HIS A 28 -10.42 -4.51 -2.50
C HIS A 28 -9.56 -3.37 -1.94
N THR A 29 -8.94 -2.53 -2.77
CA THR A 29 -8.15 -1.38 -2.31
C THR A 29 -8.65 -0.04 -2.83
N VAL A 30 -9.19 0.01 -4.06
CA VAL A 30 -9.66 1.27 -4.64
C VAL A 30 -11.02 1.66 -4.04
N ASN A 31 -11.10 2.90 -3.54
CA ASN A 31 -12.27 3.43 -2.84
C ASN A 31 -12.73 2.62 -1.62
N GLN A 32 -11.85 1.78 -1.06
CA GLN A 32 -12.15 0.99 0.13
C GLN A 32 -11.58 1.65 1.40
N PRO A 33 -12.33 1.68 2.51
CA PRO A 33 -11.81 2.20 3.77
C PRO A 33 -10.70 1.31 4.34
N THR A 34 -9.79 1.90 5.07
CA THR A 34 -8.83 1.18 5.91
C THR A 34 -9.57 0.58 7.10
N GLU A 35 -9.43 -0.73 7.31
CA GLU A 35 -10.20 -1.48 8.32
C GLU A 35 -9.38 -1.78 9.58
N SER A 36 -8.08 -1.47 9.58
CA SER A 36 -7.18 -1.75 10.69
C SER A 36 -7.01 -0.52 11.58
N SER A 37 -7.44 -0.63 12.84
CA SER A 37 -7.20 0.38 13.88
C SER A 37 -5.72 0.65 14.14
N ALA A 38 -4.82 -0.24 13.71
CA ALA A 38 -3.38 -0.08 13.87
C ALA A 38 -2.72 0.76 12.76
N SER A 39 -3.43 1.03 11.66
CA SER A 39 -2.86 1.61 10.44
C SER A 39 -3.30 3.06 10.18
N GLY A 40 -4.26 3.60 10.93
CA GLY A 40 -4.86 4.92 10.70
C GLY A 40 -6.14 4.84 9.84
N ASP A 41 -6.96 5.89 9.90
CA ASP A 41 -8.27 5.93 9.23
C ASP A 41 -8.17 6.61 7.84
N GLY A 42 -8.89 6.13 6.83
CA GLY A 42 -8.91 6.75 5.51
C GLY A 42 -9.32 5.79 4.39
N ILE A 43 -9.28 6.25 3.14
CA ILE A 43 -9.47 5.40 1.96
C ILE A 43 -8.10 4.87 1.52
N ARG A 44 -8.01 3.55 1.31
CA ARG A 44 -6.76 2.86 0.94
C ARG A 44 -6.14 3.46 -0.33
N VAL A 45 -6.93 3.55 -1.40
CA VAL A 45 -6.53 4.22 -2.66
C VAL A 45 -7.68 5.11 -3.13
N VAL A 46 -7.40 6.39 -3.28
CA VAL A 46 -8.27 7.41 -3.85
C VAL A 46 -7.85 7.64 -5.30
N PRO A 47 -8.66 7.25 -6.31
CA PRO A 47 -8.34 7.46 -7.72
C PRO A 47 -8.02 8.92 -8.02
N GLY A 48 -6.93 9.17 -8.75
CA GLY A 48 -6.49 10.53 -9.09
C GLY A 48 -5.80 11.31 -7.96
N ASP A 49 -5.80 10.81 -6.71
CA ASP A 49 -5.25 11.52 -5.56
C ASP A 49 -4.30 10.64 -4.72
N ALA A 50 -3.03 10.65 -5.10
CA ALA A 50 -1.99 9.96 -4.35
C ALA A 50 -1.82 10.51 -2.93
N GLU A 51 -1.92 11.82 -2.72
CA GLU A 51 -1.72 12.42 -1.39
C GLU A 51 -2.88 12.11 -0.44
N GLY A 52 -4.10 11.99 -0.97
CA GLY A 52 -5.28 11.56 -0.20
C GLY A 52 -5.36 10.06 0.06
N SER A 53 -4.48 9.27 -0.54
CA SER A 53 -4.49 7.80 -0.44
C SER A 53 -3.70 7.29 0.77
N ALA A 54 -4.36 6.55 1.66
CA ALA A 54 -3.71 5.95 2.82
C ALA A 54 -2.52 5.04 2.47
N LEU A 55 -2.58 4.35 1.32
CA LEU A 55 -1.46 3.53 0.82
C LEU A 55 -0.20 4.35 0.55
N PHE A 56 -0.34 5.50 -0.12
CA PHE A 56 0.80 6.35 -0.48
C PHE A 56 1.41 7.00 0.76
N GLU A 57 0.56 7.50 1.66
CA GLU A 57 0.97 8.01 2.97
C GLU A 57 1.79 6.96 3.74
N ALA A 58 1.26 5.75 3.90
CA ALA A 58 1.89 4.68 4.66
C ALA A 58 3.23 4.19 4.07
N VAL A 59 3.35 4.11 2.74
CA VAL A 59 4.53 3.56 2.06
C VAL A 59 5.62 4.61 1.83
N VAL A 60 5.23 5.84 1.50
CA VAL A 60 6.16 6.89 1.06
C VAL A 60 6.35 7.94 2.16
N ARG A 61 5.26 8.56 2.61
CA ARG A 61 5.34 9.77 3.42
C ARG A 61 5.73 9.53 4.88
N THR A 62 5.36 8.40 5.45
CA THR A 62 5.74 8.03 6.84
C THR A 62 7.24 7.99 7.10
N ARG A 63 8.06 7.90 6.04
CA ARG A 63 9.53 7.88 6.11
C ARG A 63 10.16 9.24 5.84
N GLU A 64 9.37 10.25 5.49
CA GLU A 64 9.85 11.61 5.31
C GLU A 64 10.25 12.23 6.66
N PRO A 65 11.36 12.98 6.72
CA PRO A 65 11.76 13.68 7.94
C PRO A 65 10.65 14.61 8.44
N GLY A 66 10.24 14.43 9.69
CA GLY A 66 9.25 15.29 10.34
C GLY A 66 7.79 14.97 10.02
N TYR A 67 7.50 13.82 9.41
CA TYR A 67 6.13 13.32 9.24
C TYR A 67 5.37 13.27 10.58
N ARG A 68 4.13 13.78 10.59
CA ARG A 68 3.22 13.85 11.76
C ARG A 68 1.82 13.30 11.47
N GLY A 69 1.64 12.59 10.37
CA GLY A 69 0.36 11.99 10.03
C GLY A 69 0.02 10.80 10.92
N GLN A 70 -1.18 10.26 10.73
CA GLN A 70 -1.72 9.17 11.54
C GLN A 70 -1.22 7.78 11.12
N PHE A 71 -0.75 7.62 9.89
CA PHE A 71 -0.31 6.32 9.36
C PHE A 71 1.03 5.89 9.93
N LYS A 72 1.23 4.57 10.05
CA LYS A 72 2.50 3.96 10.42
C LYS A 72 3.24 3.49 9.17
N PRO A 73 4.58 3.46 9.20
CA PRO A 73 5.36 3.06 8.04
C PRO A 73 5.13 1.61 7.62
N MET A 74 5.02 1.42 6.30
CA MET A 74 4.84 0.13 5.66
C MET A 74 5.90 -0.14 4.57
N PRO A 75 6.43 -1.37 4.48
CA PRO A 75 6.37 -2.41 5.51
C PRO A 75 6.98 -1.98 6.86
N PRO A 76 6.53 -2.60 7.96
CA PRO A 76 6.92 -2.22 9.31
C PRO A 76 8.40 -2.50 9.60
N LEU A 77 9.01 -3.44 8.87
CA LEU A 77 10.38 -3.90 9.03
C LEU A 77 11.04 -4.05 7.65
N GLY A 78 12.36 -3.97 7.63
CA GLY A 78 13.17 -4.41 6.49
C GLY A 78 13.37 -3.38 5.38
N ILE A 79 13.05 -2.10 5.62
CA ILE A 79 13.47 -0.98 4.76
C ILE A 79 13.67 0.28 5.58
N ASP A 80 14.91 0.78 5.54
CA ASP A 80 15.31 2.04 6.17
C ASP A 80 15.13 3.23 5.22
N GLN A 81 14.94 2.97 3.92
CA GLN A 81 14.80 3.98 2.87
C GLN A 81 13.66 3.61 1.92
N VAL A 82 12.94 4.63 1.46
CA VAL A 82 11.95 4.51 0.38
C VAL A 82 12.69 4.60 -0.95
N ASP A 83 12.43 3.65 -1.84
CA ASP A 83 12.92 3.71 -3.22
C ASP A 83 12.18 4.85 -3.97
N PRO A 84 12.89 5.91 -4.42
CA PRO A 84 12.26 7.04 -5.11
C PRO A 84 11.54 6.64 -6.41
N GLU A 85 12.04 5.63 -7.11
CA GLU A 85 11.43 5.16 -8.35
C GLU A 85 10.15 4.38 -8.05
N ALA A 86 10.16 3.54 -7.01
CA ALA A 86 8.96 2.85 -6.55
C ALA A 86 7.88 3.85 -6.09
N ALA A 87 8.27 4.91 -5.38
CA ALA A 87 7.35 5.98 -4.98
C ALA A 87 6.73 6.70 -6.20
N ARG A 88 7.53 6.97 -7.24
CA ARG A 88 7.07 7.58 -8.49
C ARG A 88 6.10 6.67 -9.25
N ILE A 89 6.40 5.38 -9.34
CA ILE A 89 5.53 4.38 -9.97
C ILE A 89 4.20 4.28 -9.21
N LEU A 90 4.24 4.23 -7.88
CA LEU A 90 3.04 4.16 -7.04
C LEU A 90 2.16 5.40 -7.22
N ARG A 91 2.76 6.60 -7.19
CA ARG A 91 2.05 7.87 -7.46
C ARG A 91 1.38 7.83 -8.83
N ALA A 92 2.15 7.54 -9.88
CA ALA A 92 1.66 7.53 -11.24
C ALA A 92 0.52 6.52 -11.45
N TRP A 93 0.60 5.35 -10.82
CA TRP A 93 -0.48 4.37 -10.85
C TRP A 93 -1.75 4.96 -10.22
N ILE A 94 -1.69 5.48 -8.98
CA ILE A 94 -2.86 6.07 -8.29
C ILE A 94 -3.48 7.22 -9.10
N GLU A 95 -2.64 8.11 -9.63
CA GLU A 95 -3.07 9.27 -10.42
C GLU A 95 -3.68 8.88 -11.78
N SER A 96 -3.40 7.66 -12.25
CA SER A 96 -3.94 7.14 -13.52
C SER A 96 -5.23 6.32 -13.39
N LEU A 97 -5.64 6.00 -12.15
CA LEU A 97 -6.90 5.32 -11.85
C LEU A 97 -8.10 6.27 -12.00
#